data_AF-A0A7V8IG77-F1
#
_entry.id   AF-A0A7V8IG77-F1
#
_cell.length_a   1.000
_cell.length_b   1.000
_cell.length_c   1.000
_cell.angle_alpha   90.00
_cell.angle_beta   90.00
_cell.angle_gamma   90.00
#
_symmetry.space_group_name_H-M   'P 1'
#
loop_
_entity.id
_entity.type
_entity.pdbx_description
1 polymer ?
#
loop_
_entity_poly.entity_id
_entity_poly.type
_entity_poly.pdbx_seq_one_letter_code
_entity_poly.pdbx_strand_id
1 'polypeptide(L)'
;MMKVMIIYHPDFVSKGKFERKLSRIFSNSNDYQIFYFVDPHDLLSQYFKSDVLNKLEPEILADPFSIGLTHAVIFDSANTPEFITTNEVLSKKIPVRYIKDKITSVSNKDRGEHFDTYCGRGTLWGNPYAIGADGDRDEVIRKFKYDFDRDYLKGGSEFKEKLKALRGHTLGCHCKPYACHGDVLAQYLNELDDGE
;
A
#
# COMPACT_ATOMS: atom_id res chain seq x y z
N MET A 1 -2.23 25.17 16.93
CA MET A 1 -1.42 24.10 16.31
C MET A 1 -2.08 22.74 16.44
N MET A 2 -2.48 22.14 15.32
CA MET A 2 -2.99 20.77 15.26
C MET A 2 -1.84 19.77 15.40
N LYS A 3 -2.04 18.68 16.15
CA LYS A 3 -1.09 17.55 16.21
C LYS A 3 -1.77 16.35 15.57
N VAL A 4 -1.41 16.06 14.33
CA VAL A 4 -2.11 15.10 13.49
C VAL A 4 -1.27 13.84 13.34
N MET A 5 -1.83 12.72 13.77
CA MET A 5 -1.22 11.42 13.49
C MET A 5 -1.60 10.97 12.08
N ILE A 6 -0.64 10.58 11.26
CA ILE A 6 -0.90 9.97 9.95
C ILE A 6 -0.30 8.57 9.93
N ILE A 7 -1.16 7.59 9.61
CA ILE A 7 -0.78 6.18 9.46
C ILE A 7 -1.37 5.70 8.14
N TYR A 8 -0.64 4.86 7.41
CA TYR A 8 -1.12 4.27 6.18
C TYR A 8 -0.67 2.81 6.04
N HIS A 9 -1.50 2.00 5.36
CA HIS A 9 -1.27 0.57 5.19
C HIS A 9 0.08 0.35 4.50
N PRO A 10 0.89 -0.65 4.89
CA PRO A 10 2.22 -0.87 4.31
C PRO A 10 2.21 -1.02 2.79
N ASP A 11 1.16 -1.59 2.22
CA ASP A 11 1.00 -1.71 0.75
C ASP A 11 0.28 -0.52 0.07
N PHE A 12 -0.06 0.55 0.80
CA PHE A 12 -0.65 1.76 0.23
C PHE A 12 0.44 2.65 -0.41
N VAL A 13 0.36 2.83 -1.73
CA VAL A 13 1.38 3.57 -2.50
C VAL A 13 0.79 4.63 -3.45
N SER A 14 -0.53 4.85 -3.43
CA SER A 14 -1.19 5.81 -4.31
C SER A 14 -0.90 7.26 -3.90
N LYS A 15 0.19 7.82 -4.45
CA LYS A 15 0.62 9.20 -4.16
C LYS A 15 -0.45 10.24 -4.50
N GLY A 16 -1.06 10.15 -5.68
CA GLY A 16 -2.12 11.09 -6.09
C GLY A 16 -3.31 11.11 -5.12
N LYS A 17 -3.73 9.94 -4.65
CA LYS A 17 -4.80 9.81 -3.65
C LYS A 17 -4.39 10.38 -2.31
N PHE A 18 -3.17 10.08 -1.86
CA PHE A 18 -2.61 10.61 -0.62
C PHE A 18 -2.64 12.15 -0.62
N GLU A 19 -2.04 12.78 -1.63
CA GLU A 19 -1.96 14.24 -1.76
C GLU A 19 -3.34 14.89 -1.89
N ARG A 20 -4.24 14.31 -2.68
CA ARG A 20 -5.62 14.81 -2.84
C ARG A 20 -6.39 14.78 -1.52
N LYS A 21 -6.31 13.70 -0.76
CA LYS A 21 -7.03 13.59 0.51
C LYS A 21 -6.47 14.53 1.55
N LEU A 22 -5.14 14.60 1.70
CA LEU A 22 -4.51 15.45 2.69
C LEU A 22 -4.69 16.94 2.37
N SER A 23 -4.54 17.36 1.11
CA SER A 23 -4.79 18.76 0.71
C SER A 23 -6.20 19.22 1.07
N ARG A 24 -7.21 18.37 0.87
CA ARG A 24 -8.59 18.63 1.31
C ARG A 24 -8.70 18.70 2.84
N ILE A 25 -8.10 17.76 3.57
CA ILE A 25 -8.15 17.73 5.05
C ILE A 25 -7.50 18.97 5.67
N PHE A 26 -6.36 19.40 5.14
CA PHE A 26 -5.60 20.54 5.67
C PHE A 26 -5.96 21.89 5.01
N SER A 27 -6.93 21.93 4.09
CA SER A 27 -7.30 23.12 3.31
C SER A 27 -7.60 24.38 4.14
N ASN A 28 -8.06 24.23 5.39
CA ASN A 28 -8.46 25.34 6.25
C ASN A 28 -7.43 25.69 7.34
N SER A 29 -6.26 25.05 7.37
CA SER A 29 -5.25 25.30 8.41
C SER A 29 -3.84 25.04 7.91
N ASN A 30 -2.95 26.00 8.18
CA ASN A 30 -1.51 25.86 7.94
C ASN A 30 -0.72 25.65 9.25
N ASP A 31 -1.40 25.56 10.40
CA ASP A 31 -0.79 25.44 11.72
C ASP A 31 -0.96 24.01 12.24
N TYR A 32 -0.07 23.11 11.81
CA TYR A 32 -0.06 21.70 12.17
C TYR A 32 1.34 21.09 12.32
N GLN A 33 1.40 19.99 13.05
CA GLN A 33 2.54 19.08 13.18
C GLN A 33 2.04 17.67 12.88
N ILE A 34 2.82 16.92 12.11
CA ILE A 34 2.50 15.57 11.65
C ILE A 34 3.31 14.56 12.45
N PHE A 35 2.64 13.55 12.99
CA PHE A 35 3.23 12.47 13.76
C PHE A 35 3.01 11.13 13.07
N TYR A 36 4.04 10.30 12.97
CA TYR A 36 3.98 9.02 12.28
C TYR A 36 5.00 8.04 12.86
N PHE A 37 4.77 6.73 12.74
CA PHE A 37 5.71 5.69 13.19
C PHE A 37 6.64 5.23 12.06
N VAL A 38 6.06 5.00 10.88
CA VAL A 38 6.74 4.49 9.69
C VAL A 38 6.28 5.24 8.45
N ASP A 39 7.17 5.34 7.46
CA ASP A 39 6.89 5.93 6.15
C ASP A 39 7.43 5.00 5.05
N PRO A 40 6.89 3.77 4.91
CA PRO A 40 7.49 2.72 4.08
C PRO A 40 7.67 3.08 2.60
N HIS A 41 6.90 4.05 2.09
CA HIS A 41 6.94 4.50 0.69
C HIS A 41 7.26 5.98 0.54
N ASP A 42 7.83 6.58 1.59
CA ASP A 42 8.24 7.98 1.62
C ASP A 42 7.10 8.98 1.29
N LEU A 43 5.83 8.59 1.45
CA LEU A 43 4.68 9.44 1.10
C LEU A 43 4.62 10.68 2.00
N LEU A 44 4.93 10.53 3.29
CA LEU A 44 4.92 11.65 4.23
C LEU A 44 6.09 12.58 3.98
N SER A 45 7.30 12.03 3.88
CA SER A 45 8.53 12.81 3.67
C SER A 45 8.60 13.50 2.31
N GLN A 46 7.94 12.96 1.28
CA GLN A 46 7.81 13.63 -0.02
C GLN A 46 6.73 14.72 -0.04
N TYR A 47 5.66 14.58 0.76
CA TYR A 47 4.52 15.51 0.74
C TYR A 47 4.67 16.68 1.72
N PHE A 48 5.13 16.41 2.94
CA PHE A 48 5.29 17.41 3.98
C PHE A 48 6.74 17.91 4.06
N LYS A 49 6.89 19.16 4.48
CA LYS A 49 8.21 19.69 4.84
C LYS A 49 8.74 19.00 6.10
N SER A 50 10.06 18.86 6.21
CA SER A 50 10.69 18.17 7.33
C SER A 50 10.48 18.84 8.69
N ASP A 51 10.22 20.15 8.73
CA ASP A 51 10.00 20.94 9.94
C ASP A 51 8.64 20.68 10.61
N VAL A 52 7.70 20.07 9.90
CA VAL A 52 6.40 19.66 10.47
C VAL A 52 6.33 18.15 10.76
N LEU A 53 7.33 17.38 10.35
CA LEU A 53 7.34 15.93 10.49
C LEU A 53 8.02 15.50 11.80
N ASN A 54 7.32 14.68 12.58
CA ASN A 54 7.78 14.13 13.84
C ASN A 54 7.64 12.61 13.82
N LYS A 55 8.75 11.90 13.65
CA LYS A 55 8.76 10.44 13.75
C LYS A 55 8.62 10.04 15.22
N LEU A 56 7.72 9.11 15.49
CA LEU A 56 7.45 8.57 16.81
C LEU A 56 8.22 7.27 17.04
N GLU A 57 8.70 7.12 18.27
CA GLU A 57 9.29 5.87 18.72
C GLU A 57 8.20 4.84 19.08
N PRO A 58 8.46 3.52 18.92
CA PRO A 58 7.47 2.48 19.16
C PRO A 58 6.86 2.47 20.56
N GLU A 59 7.55 2.97 21.58
CA GLU A 59 7.05 3.04 22.96
C GLU A 59 5.79 3.90 23.09
N ILE A 60 5.62 4.88 22.20
CA ILE A 60 4.43 5.73 22.15
C ILE A 60 3.18 4.93 21.75
N LEU A 61 3.31 3.73 21.17
CA LEU A 61 2.18 2.85 20.88
C LEU A 61 1.39 2.45 22.14
N ALA A 62 2.05 2.40 23.30
CA ALA A 62 1.39 2.06 24.56
C ALA A 62 0.39 3.14 25.02
N ASP A 63 0.71 4.42 24.76
CA ASP A 63 -0.20 5.53 24.97
C ASP A 63 0.01 6.64 23.91
N PRO A 64 -0.66 6.53 22.75
CA PRO A 64 -0.56 7.52 21.68
C PRO A 64 -1.04 8.93 22.08
N PHE A 65 -1.78 9.05 23.18
CA PHE A 65 -2.32 10.33 23.63
C PHE A 65 -1.36 11.12 24.53
N SER A 66 -0.29 10.48 25.00
CA SER A 66 0.77 11.12 25.82
C SER A 66 1.37 12.37 25.15
N ILE A 67 1.39 12.42 23.83
CA ILE A 67 1.91 13.54 23.03
C ILE A 67 0.87 14.63 22.71
N GLY A 68 -0.38 14.46 23.18
CA GLY A 68 -1.47 15.41 22.98
C GLY A 68 -1.99 15.49 21.54
N LEU A 69 -2.11 14.35 20.86
CA LEU A 69 -2.73 14.27 19.53
C LEU A 69 -4.10 14.94 19.53
N THR A 70 -4.40 15.68 18.46
CA THR A 70 -5.71 16.33 18.29
C THR A 70 -6.54 15.69 17.19
N HIS A 71 -5.90 15.09 16.18
CA HIS A 71 -6.55 14.45 15.05
C HIS A 71 -5.75 13.24 14.57
N ALA A 72 -6.40 12.33 13.85
CA ALA A 72 -5.70 11.30 13.09
C ALA A 72 -6.25 11.16 11.67
N VAL A 73 -5.39 10.79 10.74
CA VAL A 73 -5.73 10.35 9.38
C VAL A 73 -5.15 8.96 9.21
N ILE A 74 -5.99 8.00 8.84
CA ILE A 74 -5.59 6.61 8.68
C ILE A 74 -5.99 6.18 7.27
N PHE A 75 -5.03 5.78 6.45
CA PHE A 75 -5.28 5.13 5.15
C PHE A 75 -5.17 3.63 5.34
N ASP A 76 -6.24 2.87 5.09
CA ASP A 76 -6.25 1.43 5.33
C ASP A 76 -6.87 0.67 4.16
N SER A 77 -6.60 -0.63 4.09
CA SER A 77 -7.22 -1.51 3.11
C SER A 77 -8.70 -1.73 3.44
N ALA A 78 -9.55 -1.63 2.42
CA ALA A 78 -10.96 -2.01 2.54
C ALA A 78 -11.15 -3.52 2.71
N ASN A 79 -10.19 -4.31 2.19
CA ASN A 79 -10.29 -5.77 2.06
C ASN A 79 -9.43 -6.51 3.11
N THR A 80 -8.28 -5.95 3.46
CA THR A 80 -7.27 -6.52 4.37
C THR A 80 -6.83 -5.48 5.41
N PRO A 81 -7.75 -4.93 6.22
CA PRO A 81 -7.42 -3.78 7.07
C PRO A 81 -6.42 -4.14 8.18
N GLU A 82 -5.42 -3.28 8.39
CA GLU A 82 -4.39 -3.45 9.43
C GLU A 82 -4.64 -2.58 10.67
N PHE A 83 -5.42 -1.50 10.54
CA PHE A 83 -5.54 -0.47 11.58
C PHE A 83 -6.93 -0.36 12.19
N ILE A 84 -7.74 -1.43 12.15
CA ILE A 84 -9.06 -1.45 12.81
C ILE A 84 -8.93 -1.09 14.29
N THR A 85 -8.09 -1.82 15.02
CA THR A 85 -7.90 -1.60 16.47
C THR A 85 -7.34 -0.21 16.75
N THR A 86 -6.38 0.25 15.96
CA THR A 86 -5.81 1.60 16.07
C THR A 86 -6.89 2.67 15.86
N ASN A 87 -7.73 2.54 14.84
CA ASN A 87 -8.85 3.42 14.58
C ASN A 87 -9.86 3.41 15.73
N GLU A 88 -10.23 2.24 16.27
CA GLU A 88 -11.13 2.11 17.42
C GLU A 88 -10.59 2.79 18.69
N VAL A 89 -9.27 2.71 18.92
CA VAL A 89 -8.64 3.37 20.08
C VAL A 89 -8.60 4.88 19.90
N LEU A 90 -8.16 5.37 18.74
CA LEU A 90 -8.01 6.80 18.47
C LEU A 90 -9.37 7.51 18.42
N SER A 91 -10.36 6.92 17.75
CA SER A 91 -11.70 7.51 17.57
C SER A 91 -12.50 7.68 18.87
N LYS A 92 -12.11 7.02 19.96
CA LYS A 92 -12.70 7.24 21.29
C LYS A 92 -12.37 8.59 21.90
N LYS A 93 -11.27 9.24 21.48
CA LYS A 93 -10.78 10.49 22.11
C LYS A 93 -10.58 11.64 21.14
N ILE A 94 -10.29 11.36 19.88
CA ILE A 94 -9.99 12.38 18.87
C ILE A 94 -10.76 12.14 17.57
N PRO A 95 -11.03 13.18 16.77
CA PRO A 95 -11.54 13.00 15.43
C PRO A 95 -10.55 12.21 14.56
N VAL A 96 -11.06 11.14 13.92
CA VAL A 96 -10.28 10.31 13.00
C VAL A 96 -10.89 10.36 11.60
N ARG A 97 -10.06 10.62 10.60
CA ARG A 97 -10.39 10.44 9.18
C ARG A 97 -9.88 9.06 8.75
N TYR A 98 -10.78 8.08 8.72
CA TYR A 98 -10.49 6.73 8.26
C TYR A 98 -10.80 6.61 6.77
N ILE A 99 -9.75 6.51 5.95
CA ILE A 99 -9.80 6.48 4.49
C ILE A 99 -9.53 5.04 4.06
N LYS A 100 -10.53 4.40 3.47
CA LYS A 100 -10.38 3.05 2.94
C LYS A 100 -9.97 3.09 1.48
N ASP A 101 -9.06 2.21 1.09
CA ASP A 101 -8.65 2.02 -0.30
C ASP A 101 -8.67 0.54 -0.70
N LYS A 102 -8.82 0.29 -2.00
CA LYS A 102 -8.73 -1.07 -2.56
C LYS A 102 -7.27 -1.44 -2.76
N ILE A 103 -6.65 -1.95 -1.70
CA ILE A 103 -5.25 -2.35 -1.70
C ILE A 103 -5.15 -3.83 -2.11
N THR A 104 -4.45 -4.08 -3.21
CA THR A 104 -4.09 -5.41 -3.70
C THR A 104 -2.92 -5.96 -2.88
N SER A 105 -3.00 -7.22 -2.49
CA SER A 105 -1.94 -7.95 -1.77
C SER A 105 -1.62 -9.28 -2.46
N VAL A 106 -0.61 -10.02 -1.97
CA VAL A 106 -0.22 -11.31 -2.52
C VAL A 106 -0.14 -12.36 -1.41
N SER A 107 -0.77 -13.51 -1.61
CA SER A 107 -0.78 -14.62 -0.65
C SER A 107 -0.20 -15.91 -1.22
N ASN A 108 0.15 -16.85 -0.33
CA ASN A 108 0.62 -18.18 -0.69
C ASN A 108 -0.54 -19.20 -0.72
N LYS A 109 -0.92 -19.62 -1.93
CA LYS A 109 -1.90 -20.67 -2.17
C LYS A 109 -1.52 -22.03 -1.56
N ASP A 110 -0.24 -22.42 -1.61
CA ASP A 110 0.22 -23.72 -1.10
C ASP A 110 0.12 -23.83 0.43
N ARG A 111 0.03 -22.69 1.12
CA ARG A 111 -0.25 -22.62 2.56
C ARG A 111 -1.74 -22.64 2.89
N GLY A 112 -2.61 -22.72 1.88
CA GLY A 112 -4.05 -22.61 2.05
C GLY A 112 -4.52 -21.19 2.40
N GLU A 113 -3.68 -20.18 2.18
CA GLU A 113 -4.06 -18.78 2.40
C GLU A 113 -5.12 -18.35 1.37
N HIS A 114 -6.02 -17.48 1.79
CA HIS A 114 -7.08 -16.95 0.93
C HIS A 114 -6.50 -16.15 -0.24
N PHE A 115 -7.13 -16.26 -1.41
CA PHE A 115 -6.88 -15.38 -2.56
C PHE A 115 -8.15 -15.24 -3.41
N ASP A 116 -8.31 -14.07 -4.04
CA ASP A 116 -9.42 -13.78 -4.96
C ASP A 116 -9.06 -14.13 -6.40
N THR A 117 -7.79 -13.95 -6.78
CA THR A 117 -7.33 -14.21 -8.16
C THR A 117 -5.99 -14.91 -8.17
N TYR A 118 -5.94 -16.10 -8.75
CA TYR A 118 -4.69 -16.81 -8.96
C TYR A 118 -3.85 -16.13 -10.05
N CYS A 119 -2.61 -15.76 -9.72
CA CYS A 119 -1.68 -15.08 -10.62
C CYS A 119 -0.46 -15.93 -11.00
N GLY A 120 -0.48 -17.23 -10.68
CA GLY A 120 0.64 -18.13 -10.97
C GLY A 120 0.84 -18.45 -12.46
N ARG A 121 1.89 -19.23 -12.76
CA ARG A 121 2.27 -19.61 -14.12
C ARG A 121 1.12 -20.30 -14.87
N GLY A 122 1.01 -20.02 -16.17
CA GLY A 122 -0.08 -20.52 -17.03
C GLY A 122 -1.29 -19.59 -17.10
N THR A 123 -1.38 -18.61 -16.20
CA THR A 123 -2.37 -17.52 -16.28
C THR A 123 -1.86 -16.36 -17.15
N LEU A 124 -2.74 -15.39 -17.45
CA LEU A 124 -2.34 -14.14 -18.08
C LEU A 124 -1.32 -13.38 -17.20
N TRP A 125 -1.44 -13.47 -15.87
CA TRP A 125 -0.66 -12.73 -14.87
C TRP A 125 0.64 -13.42 -14.45
N GLY A 126 0.88 -14.64 -14.94
CA GLY A 126 1.99 -15.47 -14.52
C GLY A 126 3.33 -14.98 -15.06
N ASN A 127 4.38 -15.10 -14.25
CA ASN A 127 5.74 -14.89 -14.70
C ASN A 127 6.11 -15.96 -15.78
N PRO A 128 6.50 -15.56 -17.02
CA PRO A 128 6.92 -16.51 -18.04
C PRO A 128 8.30 -17.12 -17.74
N TYR A 129 9.13 -16.45 -16.94
CA TYR A 129 10.47 -16.88 -16.56
C TYR A 129 10.44 -17.83 -15.35
N ALA A 130 11.11 -18.96 -15.43
CA ALA A 130 11.16 -20.01 -14.41
C ALA A 130 12.49 -19.99 -13.63
N ILE A 131 12.40 -20.08 -12.30
CA ILE A 131 13.59 -20.18 -11.44
C ILE A 131 14.39 -21.43 -11.83
N GLY A 132 15.71 -21.29 -11.93
CA GLY A 132 16.64 -22.34 -12.33
C GLY A 132 16.88 -22.38 -13.85
N ALA A 133 15.82 -22.31 -14.66
CA ALA A 133 15.96 -22.32 -16.13
C ALA A 133 16.30 -20.94 -16.69
N ASP A 134 15.64 -19.89 -16.17
CA ASP A 134 15.75 -18.52 -16.66
C ASP A 134 16.48 -17.60 -15.68
N GLY A 135 17.08 -18.14 -14.61
CA GLY A 135 17.82 -17.39 -13.59
C GLY A 135 17.41 -17.72 -12.16
N ASP A 136 17.98 -16.99 -11.21
CA ASP A 136 17.54 -17.04 -9.82
C ASP A 136 16.22 -16.27 -9.60
N ARG A 137 15.69 -16.30 -8.37
CA ARG A 137 14.41 -15.65 -8.03
C ARG A 137 14.41 -14.17 -8.39
N ASP A 138 15.47 -13.45 -8.06
CA ASP A 138 15.54 -12.02 -8.27
C ASP A 138 15.67 -11.71 -9.75
N GLU A 139 16.43 -12.51 -10.51
CA GLU A 139 16.57 -12.39 -11.95
C GLU A 139 15.25 -12.60 -12.68
N VAL A 140 14.51 -13.66 -12.38
CA VAL A 140 13.22 -13.92 -13.04
C VAL A 140 12.17 -12.87 -12.70
N ILE A 141 12.21 -12.28 -11.50
CA ILE A 141 11.35 -11.14 -11.13
C ILE A 141 11.79 -9.87 -11.85
N ARG A 142 13.09 -9.59 -11.95
CA ARG A 142 13.61 -8.45 -12.73
C ARG A 142 13.23 -8.53 -14.21
N LYS A 143 13.35 -9.72 -14.82
CA LYS A 143 12.92 -9.95 -16.21
C LYS A 143 11.41 -9.75 -16.36
N PHE A 144 10.61 -10.31 -15.46
CA PHE A 144 9.17 -10.08 -15.45
C PHE A 144 8.82 -8.60 -15.35
N LYS A 145 9.44 -7.87 -14.42
CA LYS A 145 9.23 -6.43 -14.26
C LYS A 145 9.62 -5.66 -15.52
N TYR A 146 10.77 -5.98 -16.12
CA TYR A 146 11.23 -5.35 -17.35
C TYR A 146 10.20 -5.47 -18.49
N ASP A 147 9.64 -6.66 -18.68
CA ASP A 147 8.62 -6.91 -19.69
C ASP A 147 7.26 -6.32 -19.33
N PHE A 148 6.90 -6.34 -18.04
CA PHE A 148 5.70 -5.69 -17.52
C PHE A 148 5.72 -4.18 -17.78
N ASP A 149 6.84 -3.52 -17.48
CA ASP A 149 7.01 -2.08 -17.66
C ASP A 149 6.91 -1.70 -19.15
N ARG A 150 7.40 -2.55 -20.06
CA ARG A 150 7.46 -2.31 -21.52
C ARG A 150 6.31 -2.89 -22.33
N ASP A 151 5.30 -3.46 -21.67
CA ASP A 151 4.15 -4.11 -22.31
C ASP A 151 4.55 -5.29 -23.23
N TYR A 152 5.62 -6.00 -22.88
CA TYR A 152 6.13 -7.18 -23.61
C TYR A 152 5.55 -8.50 -23.11
N LEU A 153 4.81 -8.49 -22.00
CA LEU A 153 4.11 -9.67 -21.51
C LEU A 153 3.02 -10.14 -22.47
N LYS A 154 2.65 -11.42 -22.36
CA LYS A 154 1.52 -12.00 -23.06
C LYS A 154 0.26 -11.18 -22.76
N GLY A 155 -0.35 -10.59 -23.78
CA GLY A 155 -1.48 -9.65 -23.64
C GLY A 155 -1.20 -8.25 -24.18
N GLY A 156 0.07 -7.90 -24.39
CA GLY A 156 0.49 -6.65 -25.03
C GLY A 156 -0.09 -5.41 -24.33
N SER A 157 -0.53 -4.43 -25.12
CA SER A 157 -1.07 -3.16 -24.64
C SER A 157 -2.34 -3.29 -23.78
N GLU A 158 -3.09 -4.39 -23.90
CA GLU A 158 -4.29 -4.62 -23.09
C GLU A 158 -4.00 -5.20 -21.70
N PHE A 159 -2.77 -5.65 -21.43
CA PHE A 159 -2.42 -6.33 -20.18
C PHE A 159 -2.77 -5.48 -18.97
N LYS A 160 -2.25 -4.24 -18.94
CA LYS A 160 -2.43 -3.31 -17.83
C LYS A 160 -3.89 -2.87 -17.68
N GLU A 161 -4.63 -2.70 -18.78
CA GLU A 161 -6.05 -2.37 -18.73
C GLU A 161 -6.88 -3.50 -18.10
N LYS A 162 -6.62 -4.76 -18.49
CA LYS A 162 -7.28 -5.91 -17.85
C LYS A 162 -6.83 -6.08 -16.40
N LEU A 163 -5.56 -5.80 -16.10
CA LEU A 163 -5.02 -5.91 -14.75
C LEU A 163 -5.75 -4.98 -13.77
N LYS A 164 -6.12 -3.75 -14.19
CA LYS A 164 -6.87 -2.78 -13.35
C LYS A 164 -8.14 -3.37 -12.71
N ALA A 165 -8.76 -4.35 -13.35
CA ALA A 165 -9.94 -5.04 -12.80
C ALA A 165 -9.64 -5.83 -11.52
N LEU A 166 -8.37 -6.13 -11.23
CA LEU A 166 -7.93 -6.84 -10.03
C LEU A 166 -7.56 -5.92 -8.86
N ARG A 167 -7.79 -4.60 -8.97
CA ARG A 167 -7.48 -3.67 -7.89
C ARG A 167 -8.28 -4.01 -6.62
N GLY A 168 -7.59 -4.20 -5.50
CA GLY A 168 -8.15 -4.66 -4.23
C GLY A 168 -8.27 -6.17 -4.05
N HIS A 169 -7.89 -6.97 -5.06
CA HIS A 169 -7.86 -8.43 -4.93
C HIS A 169 -6.64 -8.88 -4.15
N THR A 170 -6.78 -9.99 -3.42
CA THR A 170 -5.65 -10.78 -2.94
C THR A 170 -5.19 -11.71 -4.08
N LEU A 171 -3.96 -11.53 -4.56
CA LEU A 171 -3.37 -12.32 -5.64
C LEU A 171 -2.73 -13.61 -5.11
N GLY A 172 -3.20 -14.77 -5.57
CA GLY A 172 -2.68 -16.06 -5.15
C GLY A 172 -1.46 -16.49 -5.95
N CYS A 173 -0.34 -16.77 -5.27
CA CYS A 173 0.87 -17.34 -5.86
C CYS A 173 1.42 -18.49 -5.01
N HIS A 174 2.54 -19.08 -5.46
CA HIS A 174 3.29 -20.12 -4.75
C HIS A 174 4.54 -19.59 -4.03
N CYS A 175 4.93 -18.35 -4.30
CA CYS A 175 6.26 -17.83 -3.91
C CYS A 175 6.34 -17.21 -2.52
N LYS A 176 5.25 -16.64 -2.00
CA LYS A 176 5.26 -15.96 -0.70
C LYS A 176 5.66 -16.94 0.43
N PRO A 177 6.41 -16.51 1.45
CA PRO A 177 6.75 -15.14 1.82
C PRO A 177 7.96 -14.56 1.07
N TYR A 178 8.63 -15.34 0.21
CA TYR A 178 9.73 -14.81 -0.60
C TYR A 178 9.22 -13.86 -1.68
N ALA A 179 10.13 -13.04 -2.24
CA ALA A 179 9.84 -12.16 -3.35
C ALA A 179 9.09 -12.88 -4.48
N CYS A 180 8.06 -12.23 -5.00
CA CYS A 180 7.12 -12.80 -5.95
C CYS A 180 6.88 -11.84 -7.11
N HIS A 181 6.62 -12.36 -8.31
CA HIS A 181 6.20 -11.52 -9.45
C HIS A 181 4.85 -10.84 -9.19
N GLY A 182 4.00 -11.46 -8.36
CA GLY A 182 2.74 -10.87 -7.91
C GLY A 182 2.94 -9.54 -7.19
N ASP A 183 4.11 -9.32 -6.57
CA ASP A 183 4.43 -8.06 -5.89
C ASP A 183 4.53 -6.91 -6.90
N VAL A 184 5.03 -7.17 -8.11
CA VAL A 184 5.08 -6.18 -9.21
C VAL A 184 3.67 -5.80 -9.65
N LEU A 185 2.77 -6.78 -9.74
CA LEU A 185 1.37 -6.54 -10.13
C LEU A 185 0.62 -5.76 -9.05
N ALA A 186 0.78 -6.16 -7.79
CA ALA A 186 0.16 -5.50 -6.65
C ALA A 186 0.64 -4.06 -6.50
N GLN A 187 1.96 -3.82 -6.62
CA GLN A 187 2.53 -2.48 -6.60
C GLN A 187 1.89 -1.58 -7.67
N TYR A 188 1.86 -2.03 -8.93
CA TYR A 188 1.25 -1.26 -10.01
C TYR A 188 -0.22 -0.91 -9.71
N LEU A 189 -1.00 -1.86 -9.21
CA LEU A 189 -2.41 -1.64 -8.89
C LEU A 189 -2.62 -0.66 -7.73
N ASN A 190 -1.74 -0.71 -6.74
CA ASN A 190 -1.81 0.13 -5.55
C ASN A 190 -1.29 1.56 -5.84
N GLU A 191 -0.49 1.75 -6.89
CA GLU A 191 -0.03 3.08 -7.35
C GLU A 191 -1.15 3.85 -8.07
N LEU A 192 -2.16 3.14 -8.58
CA LEU A 192 -3.27 3.76 -9.29
C LEU A 192 -4.09 4.64 -8.34
N ASP A 193 -4.42 5.83 -8.84
CA ASP A 193 -5.34 6.75 -8.20
C ASP A 193 -6.73 6.57 -8.82
N ASP A 194 -7.73 6.26 -7.99
CA ASP A 194 -9.11 6.09 -8.42
C ASP A 194 -9.89 7.40 -8.53
N GLY A 195 -9.27 8.54 -8.21
CA GLY A 195 -9.91 9.87 -8.27
C GLY A 195 -10.92 10.14 -7.16
N GLU A 196 -11.20 9.15 -6.30
CA GLU A 196 -12.17 9.25 -5.20
C GLU A 196 -11.54 9.86 -3.94
#